data_AF-A0A8C0EQG3-F1
#
_entry.id   AF-A0A8C0EQG3-F1
#
_cell.length_a   1.000
_cell.length_b   1.000
_cell.length_c   1.000
_cell.angle_alpha   90.00
_cell.angle_beta   90.00
_cell.angle_gamma   90.00
#
_symmetry.space_group_name_H-M   'P 1'
#
loop_
_entity.id
_entity.type
_entity.pdbx_description
1 polymer ?
#
loop_
_entity_poly.entity_id
_entity_poly.type
_entity_poly.pdbx_seq_one_letter_code
_entity_poly.pdbx_strand_id
1 'polypeptide(L)'
;LLSLCQEQESLDFNRTPTMGKIIIYEHANFQGYSKEFTRDISNLKGVDWNDCISSVKVFGQPWVAYEHHNYTGRLLVFEEGEHSFVGREMNDKITSLQVITENLHNPQITLYEHAHYQGRSRVITEPTNLARGYDNDTISSHKVQRGVWLLCEHSDGSGIRYIAREHEHLPDYNKHWGELSFMLLCRPCLSLSSLPIIPTNARTIILGLMKESQR
;
A
#
# COMPACT_ATOMS: atom_id res chain seq x y z
N LEU A 1 -0.27 -54.94 18.63
CA LEU A 1 1.07 -54.35 18.35
C LEU A 1 0.88 -53.24 17.33
N LEU A 2 1.14 -51.99 17.72
CA LEU A 2 1.39 -50.79 16.87
C LEU A 2 0.27 -50.40 15.86
N SER A 3 -0.36 -49.21 15.85
CA SER A 3 0.15 -47.81 15.89
C SER A 3 1.09 -47.54 14.70
N LEU A 4 1.05 -46.48 13.88
CA LEU A 4 0.41 -45.14 13.86
C LEU A 4 -0.14 -44.91 12.41
N CYS A 5 -0.95 -43.91 12.02
CA CYS A 5 -1.67 -42.82 12.70
C CYS A 5 -2.87 -42.37 11.83
N GLN A 6 -3.55 -41.27 12.21
CA GLN A 6 -4.27 -40.37 11.31
C GLN A 6 -3.62 -38.99 11.43
N GLU A 7 -3.40 -38.27 10.32
CA GLU A 7 -3.21 -36.81 10.36
C GLU A 7 -4.26 -36.15 9.49
N GLN A 8 -4.99 -35.25 10.12
CA GLN A 8 -6.18 -34.58 9.63
C GLN A 8 -5.78 -33.14 9.41
N GLU A 9 -5.65 -32.70 8.15
CA GLU A 9 -5.34 -31.30 7.83
C GLU A 9 -6.47 -30.38 8.30
N SER A 10 -6.36 -29.92 9.55
CA SER A 10 -7.26 -28.94 10.11
C SER A 10 -6.99 -27.58 9.50
N LEU A 11 -7.92 -27.13 8.65
CA LEU A 11 -8.01 -25.73 8.23
C LEU A 11 -8.14 -24.84 9.46
N ASP A 12 -7.06 -24.13 9.78
CA ASP A 12 -6.95 -23.20 10.90
C ASP A 12 -7.73 -21.90 10.62
N PHE A 13 -9.06 -22.00 10.54
CA PHE A 13 -9.98 -20.88 10.29
C PHE A 13 -10.07 -19.89 11.47
N ASN A 14 -9.39 -20.18 12.59
CA ASN A 14 -9.41 -19.40 13.83
C ASN A 14 -8.10 -18.68 14.16
N ARG A 15 -7.24 -18.37 13.17
CA ARG A 15 -6.29 -17.28 13.36
C ARG A 15 -7.08 -15.96 13.43
N THR A 16 -7.24 -15.45 14.65
CA THR A 16 -7.53 -14.02 14.85
C THR A 16 -6.60 -13.22 13.95
N PRO A 17 -7.08 -12.24 13.16
CA PRO A 17 -6.20 -11.41 12.33
C PRO A 17 -5.08 -10.89 13.22
N THR A 18 -3.84 -11.20 12.87
CA THR A 18 -2.67 -10.70 13.58
C THR A 18 -2.70 -9.19 13.42
N MET A 19 -3.18 -8.49 14.46
CA MET A 19 -3.45 -7.05 14.36
C MET A 19 -2.18 -6.35 13.88
N GLY A 20 -2.29 -5.65 12.75
CA GLY A 20 -1.14 -5.03 12.14
C GLY A 20 -0.48 -4.04 13.08
N LYS A 21 0.85 -4.01 13.06
CA LYS A 21 1.59 -3.06 13.88
C LYS A 21 2.76 -2.45 13.13
N ILE A 22 3.08 -1.21 13.50
CA ILE A 22 4.26 -0.49 13.04
C ILE A 22 5.11 -0.14 14.26
N ILE A 23 6.42 -0.35 14.12
CA ILE A 23 7.43 0.18 15.05
C ILE A 23 8.18 1.26 14.30
N ILE A 24 8.10 2.49 14.79
CA ILE A 24 8.81 3.65 14.23
C ILE A 24 10.11 3.89 15.01
N TYR A 25 11.12 4.41 14.34
CA TYR A 25 12.45 4.68 14.89
C TYR A 25 12.93 6.09 14.55
N GLU A 26 13.63 6.68 15.50
CA GLU A 26 14.15 8.06 15.44
C GLU A 26 15.22 8.24 14.36
N HIS A 27 16.02 7.20 14.10
CA HIS A 27 17.13 7.26 13.14
C HIS A 27 17.01 6.14 12.09
N ALA A 28 17.72 6.32 10.98
CA ALA A 28 17.85 5.29 9.94
C ALA A 28 18.47 4.00 10.49
N ASN A 29 18.20 2.87 9.85
CA ASN A 29 18.66 1.53 10.24
C ASN A 29 18.21 1.10 11.65
N PHE A 30 17.01 1.51 12.06
CA PHE A 30 16.35 1.11 13.31
C PHE A 30 17.10 1.51 14.58
N GLN A 31 17.71 2.70 14.56
CA GLN A 31 18.49 3.26 15.67
C GLN A 31 17.73 4.40 16.38
N GLY A 32 18.28 4.85 17.52
CA GLY A 32 17.69 5.89 18.37
C GLY A 32 16.53 5.37 19.21
N TYR A 33 15.64 6.26 19.64
CA TYR A 33 14.39 5.85 20.28
C TYR A 33 13.48 5.07 19.31
N SER A 34 12.49 4.35 19.86
CA SER A 34 11.46 3.68 19.07
C SER A 34 10.09 3.66 19.77
N LYS A 35 9.02 3.50 18.99
CA LYS A 35 7.64 3.40 19.51
C LYS A 35 6.78 2.50 18.64
N GLU A 36 5.93 1.70 19.28
CA GLU A 36 5.00 0.77 18.62
C GLU A 36 3.59 1.34 18.57
N PHE A 37 2.92 1.19 17.43
CA PHE A 37 1.51 1.49 17.22
C PHE A 37 0.76 0.33 16.57
N THR A 38 -0.49 0.15 16.98
CA THR A 38 -1.42 -0.91 16.52
C THR A 38 -2.75 -0.34 16.00
N ARG A 39 -2.86 0.99 15.94
CA ARG A 39 -4.03 1.76 15.51
C ARG A 39 -3.60 3.08 14.89
N ASP A 40 -4.50 3.70 14.13
CA ASP A 40 -4.30 5.01 13.52
C ASP A 40 -3.90 6.09 14.53
N ILE A 41 -3.00 6.98 14.10
CA ILE A 41 -2.51 8.14 14.84
C ILE A 41 -2.71 9.38 13.97
N SER A 42 -3.77 10.15 14.22
CA SER A 42 -4.10 11.35 13.44
C SER A 42 -3.12 12.52 13.65
N ASN A 43 -2.36 12.51 14.75
CA ASN A 43 -1.35 13.54 15.04
C ASN A 43 -0.25 13.00 15.96
N LEU A 44 0.95 12.79 15.42
CA LEU A 44 2.13 12.30 16.14
C LEU A 44 2.65 13.28 17.20
N LYS A 45 2.35 14.57 17.09
CA LYS A 45 2.62 15.56 18.14
C LYS A 45 1.89 15.27 19.45
N GLY A 46 0.72 14.62 19.38
CA GLY A 46 -0.03 14.21 20.59
C GLY A 46 0.58 13.02 21.33
N VAL A 47 1.66 12.42 20.78
CA VAL A 47 2.35 11.26 21.33
C VAL A 47 3.88 11.43 21.31
N ASP A 48 4.36 12.68 21.23
CA ASP A 48 5.77 13.10 21.27
C ASP A 48 6.67 12.46 20.19
N TRP A 49 6.14 12.29 18.98
CA TRP A 49 6.83 11.61 17.86
C TRP A 49 6.69 12.33 16.50
N ASN A 50 6.35 13.63 16.51
CA ASN A 50 6.20 14.42 15.30
C ASN A 50 7.54 14.67 14.62
N ASP A 51 7.62 14.51 13.30
CA ASP A 51 8.76 14.97 12.50
C ASP A 51 10.13 14.44 12.98
N CYS A 52 10.17 13.20 13.48
CA CYS A 52 11.39 12.52 13.94
C CYS A 52 11.51 11.08 13.41
N ILE A 53 10.70 10.67 12.43
CA ILE A 53 10.68 9.29 11.94
C ILE A 53 11.65 9.16 10.76
N SER A 54 12.66 8.30 10.96
CA SER A 54 13.69 8.02 9.95
C SER A 54 13.68 6.58 9.44
N SER A 55 13.20 5.59 10.21
CA SER A 55 13.01 4.21 9.74
C SER A 55 11.86 3.49 10.43
N VAL A 56 11.30 2.45 9.81
CA VAL A 56 10.11 1.73 10.33
C VAL A 56 10.17 0.21 10.10
N LYS A 57 9.54 -0.56 10.99
CA LYS A 57 9.25 -1.98 10.81
C LYS A 57 7.75 -2.23 10.86
N VAL A 58 7.20 -2.88 9.85
CA VAL A 58 5.77 -3.19 9.75
C VAL A 58 5.56 -4.68 9.84
N PHE A 59 4.51 -5.10 10.56
CA PHE A 59 4.10 -6.49 10.75
C PHE A 59 2.60 -6.62 10.48
N GLY A 60 2.19 -7.61 9.68
CA GLY A 60 0.80 -7.93 9.33
C GLY A 60 0.22 -7.04 8.22
N GLN A 61 -0.35 -5.90 8.63
CA GLN A 61 -1.11 -5.01 7.73
C GLN A 61 -0.24 -3.85 7.27
N PRO A 62 -0.40 -3.35 6.02
CA PRO A 62 0.28 -2.16 5.56
C PRO A 62 -0.13 -0.91 6.33
N TRP A 63 0.77 0.07 6.36
CA TRP A 63 0.55 1.38 6.96
C TRP A 63 0.78 2.50 5.93
N VAL A 64 0.03 3.58 6.07
CA VAL A 64 0.22 4.83 5.33
C VAL A 64 0.71 5.89 6.30
N ALA A 65 1.87 6.48 5.99
CA ALA A 65 2.40 7.65 6.67
C ALA A 65 2.11 8.91 5.85
N TYR A 66 1.77 10.00 6.54
CA TYR A 66 1.41 11.27 5.93
C TYR A 66 2.25 12.41 6.49
N GLU A 67 2.60 13.35 5.61
CA GLU A 67 3.39 14.55 5.91
C GLU A 67 2.68 15.52 6.85
N HIS A 68 1.34 15.50 6.90
CA HIS A 68 0.56 16.36 7.77
C HIS A 68 -0.39 15.55 8.66
N HIS A 69 -0.97 16.25 9.64
CA HIS A 69 -1.95 15.68 10.56
C HIS A 69 -3.28 15.39 9.84
N ASN A 70 -4.12 14.57 10.46
CA ASN A 70 -5.41 14.13 9.93
C ASN A 70 -5.31 13.50 8.51
N TYR A 71 -4.21 12.79 8.23
CA TYR A 71 -4.03 12.00 7.00
C TYR A 71 -3.99 12.86 5.71
N THR A 72 -3.24 13.97 5.75
CA THR A 72 -3.13 14.94 4.64
C THR A 72 -1.68 15.23 4.25
N GLY A 73 -1.47 15.95 3.14
CA GLY A 73 -0.15 16.21 2.58
C GLY A 73 0.36 15.05 1.73
N ARG A 74 1.68 14.95 1.53
CA ARG A 74 2.29 13.79 0.85
C ARG A 74 2.09 12.51 1.66
N LEU A 75 2.04 11.37 0.97
CA LEU A 75 1.89 10.06 1.59
C LEU A 75 2.98 9.06 1.17
N LEU A 76 3.26 8.12 2.06
CA LEU A 76 4.16 6.99 1.84
C LEU A 76 3.52 5.72 2.41
N VAL A 77 3.55 4.62 1.64
CA VAL A 77 3.01 3.33 2.04
C VAL A 77 4.15 2.41 2.46
N PHE A 78 3.99 1.79 3.63
CA PHE A 78 4.86 0.74 4.14
C PHE A 78 4.10 -0.58 4.13
N GLU A 79 4.48 -1.50 3.24
CA GLU A 79 4.08 -2.91 3.32
C GLU A 79 4.83 -3.63 4.46
N GLU A 80 4.41 -4.86 4.80
CA GLU A 80 5.10 -5.67 5.81
C GLU A 80 6.59 -5.85 5.49
N GLY A 81 7.43 -5.71 6.52
CA GLY A 81 8.88 -5.83 6.41
C GLY A 81 9.64 -4.71 7.12
N GLU A 82 10.92 -4.62 6.80
CA GLU A 82 11.84 -3.66 7.39
C GLU A 82 12.18 -2.56 6.38
N HIS A 83 11.93 -1.30 6.74
CA HIS A 83 12.20 -0.12 5.92
C HIS A 83 13.27 0.72 6.61
N SER A 84 14.53 0.47 6.27
CA SER A 84 15.71 1.05 6.95
C SER A 84 15.86 2.57 6.78
N PHE A 85 15.13 3.16 5.84
CA PHE A 85 15.03 4.60 5.64
C PHE A 85 13.67 4.96 5.04
N VAL A 86 12.99 5.99 5.55
CA VAL A 86 11.69 6.45 5.02
C VAL A 86 11.77 7.32 3.75
N GLY A 87 12.98 7.53 3.22
CA GLY A 87 13.21 8.34 2.02
C GLY A 87 13.31 9.85 2.31
N ARG A 88 14.12 10.55 1.50
CA ARG A 88 14.47 11.97 1.72
C ARG A 88 13.27 12.93 1.75
N GLU A 89 12.21 12.61 1.03
CA GLU A 89 11.04 13.47 0.95
C GLU A 89 10.17 13.46 2.22
N MET A 90 10.19 12.36 2.98
CA MET A 90 9.35 12.13 4.18
C MET A 90 10.14 12.08 5.49
N ASN A 91 11.47 11.90 5.44
CA ASN A 91 12.32 11.86 6.62
C ASN A 91 12.14 13.11 7.49
N ASP A 92 11.88 12.93 8.78
CA ASP A 92 11.63 14.00 9.74
C ASP A 92 10.49 14.96 9.32
N LYS A 93 9.46 14.43 8.66
CA LYS A 93 8.22 15.17 8.30
C LYS A 93 6.93 14.38 8.51
N ILE A 94 7.00 13.14 9.02
CA ILE A 94 5.81 12.31 9.20
C ILE A 94 5.05 12.82 10.43
N THR A 95 3.81 13.25 10.23
CA THR A 95 2.92 13.83 11.25
C THR A 95 1.69 12.97 11.54
N SER A 96 1.25 12.07 10.63
CA SER A 96 0.20 11.08 10.95
C SER A 96 0.41 9.70 10.31
N LEU A 97 -0.16 8.66 10.93
CA LEU A 97 -0.03 7.25 10.55
C LEU A 97 -1.42 6.59 10.51
N GLN A 98 -1.70 5.78 9.50
CA GLN A 98 -2.96 5.06 9.34
C GLN A 98 -2.70 3.59 8.96
N VAL A 99 -3.36 2.64 9.60
CA VAL A 99 -3.29 1.22 9.23
C VAL A 99 -4.34 0.90 8.16
N ILE A 100 -3.95 0.14 7.13
CA ILE A 100 -4.87 -0.37 6.12
C ILE A 100 -5.56 -1.61 6.70
N THR A 101 -6.81 -1.46 7.11
CA THR A 101 -7.61 -2.50 7.77
C THR A 101 -8.64 -3.16 6.85
N GLU A 102 -8.80 -2.59 5.65
CA GLU A 102 -9.68 -3.04 4.58
C GLU A 102 -9.32 -4.45 4.06
N ASN A 103 -10.28 -5.13 3.43
CA ASN A 103 -10.04 -6.44 2.85
C ASN A 103 -9.28 -6.31 1.50
N LEU A 104 -8.02 -6.73 1.50
CA LEU A 104 -7.11 -6.62 0.35
C LEU A 104 -7.17 -7.83 -0.61
N HIS A 105 -8.04 -8.81 -0.36
CA HIS A 105 -8.18 -9.99 -1.22
C HIS A 105 -9.03 -9.71 -2.48
N ASN A 106 -8.69 -10.38 -3.58
CA ASN A 106 -9.37 -10.28 -4.88
C ASN A 106 -9.61 -8.82 -5.35
N PRO A 107 -8.59 -7.94 -5.26
CA PRO A 107 -8.76 -6.50 -5.46
C PRO A 107 -9.25 -6.18 -6.87
N GLN A 108 -10.04 -5.12 -6.99
CA GLN A 108 -10.60 -4.68 -8.26
C GLN A 108 -10.85 -3.18 -8.27
N ILE A 109 -10.39 -2.52 -9.32
CA ILE A 109 -10.68 -1.12 -9.63
C ILE A 109 -11.03 -1.00 -11.11
N THR A 110 -11.97 -0.13 -11.43
CA THR A 110 -12.36 0.18 -12.81
C THR A 110 -11.96 1.62 -13.11
N LEU A 111 -11.16 1.80 -14.16
CA LEU A 111 -10.78 3.09 -14.72
C LEU A 111 -11.74 3.48 -15.84
N TYR A 112 -11.95 4.79 -16.01
CA TYR A 112 -12.83 5.36 -17.02
C TYR A 112 -12.14 6.50 -17.79
N GLU A 113 -12.33 6.51 -19.10
CA GLU A 113 -11.79 7.49 -20.05
C GLU A 113 -12.32 8.91 -19.83
N HIS A 114 -13.49 9.05 -19.20
CA HIS A 114 -14.11 10.36 -18.95
C HIS A 114 -14.49 10.53 -17.48
N ALA A 115 -14.62 11.79 -17.08
CA ALA A 115 -15.19 12.15 -15.78
C ALA A 115 -16.62 11.57 -15.63
N HIS A 116 -17.05 11.42 -14.39
CA HIS A 116 -18.34 10.85 -13.99
C HIS A 116 -18.58 9.42 -14.53
N TYR A 117 -17.49 8.65 -14.68
CA TYR A 117 -17.50 7.23 -15.02
C TYR A 117 -18.09 6.93 -16.41
N GLN A 118 -17.78 7.78 -17.38
CA GLN A 118 -18.24 7.69 -18.77
C GLN A 118 -17.09 7.27 -19.72
N GLY A 119 -17.41 7.06 -21.00
CA GLY A 119 -16.44 6.66 -22.02
C GLY A 119 -16.07 5.17 -21.96
N ARG A 120 -14.92 4.80 -22.53
CA ARG A 120 -14.39 3.44 -22.38
C ARG A 120 -13.99 3.19 -20.93
N SER A 121 -14.11 1.94 -20.49
CA SER A 121 -13.74 1.51 -19.14
C SER A 121 -12.84 0.28 -19.16
N ARG A 122 -11.86 0.24 -18.25
CA ARG A 122 -10.95 -0.91 -18.09
C ARG A 122 -10.98 -1.39 -16.64
N VAL A 123 -11.19 -2.69 -16.45
CA VAL A 123 -11.11 -3.35 -15.13
C VAL A 123 -9.66 -3.78 -14.89
N ILE A 124 -9.12 -3.43 -13.73
CA ILE A 124 -7.77 -3.75 -13.27
C ILE A 124 -7.90 -4.58 -11.98
N THR A 125 -7.17 -5.70 -11.92
CA THR A 125 -7.13 -6.62 -10.76
C THR A 125 -5.72 -6.96 -10.30
N GLU A 126 -4.71 -6.40 -10.95
CA GLU A 126 -3.28 -6.61 -10.68
C GLU A 126 -2.48 -5.30 -10.90
N PRO A 127 -1.27 -5.18 -10.33
CA PRO A 127 -0.45 -3.97 -10.50
C PRO A 127 -0.18 -3.70 -11.98
N THR A 128 -0.48 -2.49 -12.43
CA THR A 128 -0.52 -2.15 -13.86
C THR A 128 0.24 -0.85 -14.12
N ASN A 129 1.18 -0.91 -15.07
CA ASN A 129 1.78 0.27 -15.68
C ASN A 129 0.85 0.76 -16.80
N LEU A 130 0.30 1.96 -16.68
CA LEU A 130 -0.61 2.55 -17.67
C LEU A 130 0.17 3.24 -18.80
N ALA A 131 1.34 3.80 -18.51
CA ALA A 131 2.22 4.48 -19.47
C ALA A 131 2.78 3.59 -20.59
N ARG A 132 2.61 2.27 -20.52
CA ARG A 132 2.99 1.31 -21.58
C ARG A 132 1.82 0.81 -22.42
N GLY A 133 0.63 1.39 -22.28
CA GLY A 133 -0.60 0.99 -22.98
C GLY A 133 -1.28 2.11 -23.77
N TYR A 134 -2.51 1.85 -24.22
CA TYR A 134 -3.38 2.83 -24.88
C TYR A 134 -4.05 3.83 -23.92
N ASP A 135 -3.76 3.73 -22.62
CA ASP A 135 -4.50 4.39 -21.55
C ASP A 135 -3.75 5.63 -20.98
N ASN A 136 -2.54 5.92 -21.46
CA ASN A 136 -1.79 7.13 -21.05
C ASN A 136 -2.63 8.37 -21.34
N ASP A 137 -2.71 9.28 -20.38
CA ASP A 137 -3.37 10.60 -20.46
C ASP A 137 -4.87 10.60 -20.79
N THR A 138 -5.53 9.44 -20.73
CA THR A 138 -6.98 9.34 -21.03
C THR A 138 -7.85 9.03 -19.81
N ILE A 139 -7.30 8.53 -18.70
CA ILE A 139 -8.12 8.17 -17.53
C ILE A 139 -8.49 9.42 -16.72
N SER A 140 -9.78 9.65 -16.54
CA SER A 140 -10.33 10.84 -15.86
C SER A 140 -11.14 10.52 -14.60
N SER A 141 -11.53 9.26 -14.36
CA SER A 141 -12.22 8.85 -13.13
C SER A 141 -12.05 7.36 -12.82
N HIS A 142 -12.31 6.95 -11.57
CA HIS A 142 -12.25 5.53 -11.18
C HIS A 142 -13.33 5.13 -10.16
N LYS A 143 -13.64 3.83 -10.13
CA LYS A 143 -14.36 3.18 -9.03
C LYS A 143 -13.55 2.01 -8.50
N VAL A 144 -13.18 2.04 -7.22
CA VAL A 144 -12.67 0.85 -6.53
C VAL A 144 -13.86 -0.03 -6.17
N GLN A 145 -13.86 -1.27 -6.62
CA GLN A 145 -14.86 -2.26 -6.22
C GLN A 145 -14.40 -3.10 -5.02
N ARG A 146 -13.10 -3.38 -4.90
CA ARG A 146 -12.50 -4.16 -3.79
C ARG A 146 -11.03 -3.80 -3.59
N GLY A 147 -10.58 -3.92 -2.34
CA GLY A 147 -9.19 -3.70 -1.95
C GLY A 147 -8.78 -2.23 -1.90
N VAL A 148 -7.49 -2.00 -1.68
CA VAL A 148 -6.90 -0.65 -1.61
C VAL A 148 -5.78 -0.53 -2.63
N TRP A 149 -5.80 0.57 -3.37
CA TRP A 149 -4.94 0.81 -4.52
C TRP A 149 -4.10 2.05 -4.30
N LEU A 150 -2.80 1.96 -4.59
CA LEU A 150 -1.90 3.10 -4.62
C LEU A 150 -1.75 3.57 -6.07
N LEU A 151 -2.24 4.78 -6.34
CA LEU A 151 -2.17 5.45 -7.64
C LEU A 151 -0.94 6.38 -7.61
N CYS A 152 -0.08 6.29 -8.64
CA CYS A 152 1.16 7.08 -8.74
C CYS A 152 1.20 7.88 -10.05
N GLU A 153 1.58 9.16 -9.94
CA GLU A 153 1.75 10.07 -11.08
C GLU A 153 2.85 9.58 -12.04
N HIS A 154 3.99 9.12 -11.53
CA HIS A 154 5.14 8.70 -12.35
C HIS A 154 5.48 7.20 -12.18
N SER A 155 6.09 6.61 -13.22
CA SER A 155 6.37 5.18 -13.30
C SER A 155 7.51 4.68 -12.40
N ASP A 156 8.35 5.58 -11.90
CA ASP A 156 9.36 5.34 -10.87
C ASP A 156 8.80 5.48 -9.43
N GLY A 157 7.49 5.77 -9.33
CA GLY A 157 6.82 6.05 -8.06
C GLY A 157 7.09 7.45 -7.51
N SER A 158 7.76 8.33 -8.23
CA SER A 158 7.83 9.76 -7.87
C SER A 158 6.53 10.50 -8.25
N GLY A 159 6.49 11.80 -7.97
CA GLY A 159 5.28 12.63 -8.16
C GLY A 159 4.20 12.39 -7.09
N ILE A 160 2.97 12.79 -7.40
CA ILE A 160 1.80 12.66 -6.54
C ILE A 160 1.43 11.18 -6.37
N ARG A 161 1.01 10.84 -5.15
CA ARG A 161 0.53 9.52 -4.75
C ARG A 161 -0.84 9.62 -4.09
N TYR A 162 -1.70 8.63 -4.33
CA TYR A 162 -3.02 8.55 -3.71
C TYR A 162 -3.41 7.12 -3.30
N ILE A 163 -4.10 7.01 -2.16
CA ILE A 163 -4.75 5.80 -1.69
C ILE A 163 -6.21 5.81 -2.16
N ALA A 164 -6.57 4.94 -3.10
CA ALA A 164 -7.95 4.74 -3.53
C ALA A 164 -8.60 3.59 -2.77
N ARG A 165 -9.73 3.89 -2.10
CA ARG A 165 -10.51 2.94 -1.28
C ARG A 165 -11.88 2.63 -1.89
N GLU A 166 -12.48 1.54 -1.43
CA GLU A 166 -13.79 1.00 -1.86
C GLU A 166 -14.97 2.00 -1.76
N HIS A 167 -14.82 3.11 -1.01
CA HIS A 167 -15.86 4.14 -0.85
C HIS A 167 -15.41 5.56 -1.26
N GLU A 168 -14.16 5.73 -1.70
CA GLU A 168 -13.56 7.01 -2.07
C GLU A 168 -13.47 7.15 -3.60
N HIS A 169 -14.60 6.94 -4.29
CA HIS A 169 -14.67 7.03 -5.74
C HIS A 169 -14.39 8.47 -6.22
N LEU A 170 -13.38 8.65 -7.06
CA LEU A 170 -13.09 9.94 -7.67
C LEU A 170 -13.79 10.09 -9.03
N PRO A 171 -14.80 10.98 -9.14
CA PRO A 171 -15.52 11.19 -10.39
C PRO A 171 -14.77 12.09 -11.38
N ASP A 172 -13.75 12.82 -10.97
CA ASP A 172 -13.02 13.75 -11.84
C ASP A 172 -11.61 14.01 -11.29
N TYR A 173 -10.59 13.57 -12.03
CA TYR A 173 -9.18 13.79 -11.68
C TYR A 173 -8.76 15.25 -11.86
N ASN A 174 -9.33 15.98 -12.82
CA ASN A 174 -8.88 17.35 -13.19
C ASN A 174 -8.99 18.36 -12.05
N LYS A 175 -9.79 18.06 -11.02
CA LYS A 175 -9.92 18.89 -9.81
C LYS A 175 -8.85 18.63 -8.75
N HIS A 176 -8.05 17.58 -8.91
CA HIS A 176 -7.12 17.09 -7.87
C HIS A 176 -5.72 16.74 -8.42
N TRP A 177 -5.57 16.05 -9.56
CA TRP A 177 -4.27 15.63 -10.14
C TRP A 177 -4.23 15.75 -11.67
N GLY A 178 -3.01 15.62 -12.22
CA GLY A 178 -2.73 15.45 -13.64
C GLY A 178 -2.62 13.97 -14.06
N GLU A 179 -1.52 13.63 -14.73
CA GLU A 179 -1.29 12.34 -15.41
C GLU A 179 -1.16 11.15 -14.42
N LEU A 180 -1.78 10.01 -14.73
CA LEU A 180 -1.73 8.79 -13.91
C LEU A 180 -0.90 7.69 -14.62
N SER A 181 0.37 7.55 -14.27
CA SER A 181 1.27 6.56 -14.93
C SER A 181 1.16 5.14 -14.40
N PHE A 182 0.89 4.94 -13.09
CA PHE A 182 1.03 3.62 -12.46
C PHE A 182 -0.02 3.34 -11.39
N MET A 183 -0.38 2.06 -11.26
CA MET A 183 -1.24 1.54 -10.21
C MET A 183 -0.63 0.34 -9.52
N LEU A 184 -0.53 0.43 -8.20
CA LEU A 184 -0.04 -0.61 -7.29
C LEU A 184 -1.18 -1.12 -6.42
N LEU A 185 -1.07 -2.39 -6.02
CA LEU A 185 -1.92 -2.97 -4.98
C LEU A 185 -1.26 -2.73 -3.64
N CYS A 186 -1.99 -2.27 -2.63
CA CYS A 186 -1.58 -2.46 -1.24
C CYS A 186 -1.77 -3.94 -0.90
N ARG A 187 -0.71 -4.65 -0.53
CA ARG A 187 -0.77 -6.07 -0.19
C ARG A 187 -0.53 -6.29 1.30
N PRO A 188 -1.36 -7.08 2.00
CA PRO A 188 -0.94 -7.65 3.27
C PRO A 188 0.17 -8.68 2.98
N CYS A 189 0.91 -9.10 3.99
CA CYS A 189 1.83 -10.22 3.81
C CYS A 189 1.04 -11.52 3.59
N LEU A 190 0.70 -11.76 2.33
CA LEU A 190 0.41 -13.08 1.83
C LEU A 190 1.68 -13.90 2.00
N SER A 191 1.70 -14.77 3.01
CA SER A 191 2.63 -15.91 3.11
C SER A 191 2.87 -16.46 1.70
N LEU A 192 4.13 -16.76 1.35
CA LEU A 192 4.52 -17.21 0.01
C LEU A 192 3.69 -18.38 -0.54
N SER A 193 3.00 -19.13 0.33
CA SER A 193 2.00 -20.16 0.02
C SER A 193 0.68 -19.66 -0.60
N SER A 194 0.43 -18.35 -0.68
CA SER A 194 -0.87 -17.76 -1.06
C SER A 194 -0.81 -16.82 -2.27
N LEU A 195 0.35 -16.72 -2.94
CA LEU A 195 0.43 -16.15 -4.29
C LEU A 195 -0.08 -17.18 -5.32
N PRO A 196 -1.03 -16.85 -6.20
CA PRO A 196 -1.32 -17.68 -7.37
C PRO A 196 -0.07 -17.75 -8.27
N ILE A 197 0.04 -18.79 -9.10
CA ILE A 197 1.19 -19.00 -9.98
C ILE A 197 1.21 -17.92 -11.08
N ILE A 198 1.92 -16.82 -10.82
CA ILE A 198 2.07 -15.70 -11.76
C ILE A 198 3.08 -16.09 -12.86
N PRO A 199 2.79 -15.82 -14.16
CA PRO A 199 3.77 -16.04 -15.23
C PRO A 199 5.06 -15.25 -15.01
N THR A 200 6.18 -15.86 -15.41
CA THR A 200 7.56 -15.54 -14.99
C THR A 200 7.97 -14.08 -15.21
N ASN A 201 7.43 -13.45 -16.26
CA ASN A 201 7.69 -12.06 -16.64
C ASN A 201 7.12 -11.04 -15.63
N ALA A 202 5.91 -11.24 -15.11
CA ALA A 202 5.35 -10.36 -14.07
C ALA A 202 6.00 -10.62 -12.70
N ARG A 203 6.41 -11.86 -12.42
CA ARG A 203 7.18 -12.21 -11.20
C ARG A 203 8.49 -11.42 -11.10
N THR A 204 9.20 -11.20 -12.21
CA THR A 204 10.43 -10.39 -12.24
C THR A 204 10.17 -8.91 -11.98
N ILE A 205 9.06 -8.34 -12.46
CA ILE A 205 8.72 -6.93 -12.22
C ILE A 205 8.38 -6.70 -10.74
N ILE A 206 7.54 -7.55 -10.15
CA ILE A 206 7.17 -7.44 -8.73
C ILE A 206 8.40 -7.69 -7.84
N LEU A 207 9.26 -8.66 -8.16
CA LEU A 207 10.53 -8.87 -7.45
C LEU A 207 11.57 -7.75 -7.68
N GLY A 208 11.48 -7.02 -8.80
CA GLY A 208 12.30 -5.85 -9.08
C GLY A 208 11.92 -4.69 -8.16
N LEU A 209 10.64 -4.32 -8.15
CA LEU A 209 10.08 -3.27 -7.28
C LEU A 209 10.27 -3.60 -5.78
N MET A 210 10.08 -4.86 -5.38
CA MET A 210 10.39 -5.31 -4.01
C MET A 210 11.89 -5.23 -3.65
N LYS A 211 12.80 -5.31 -4.64
CA LYS A 211 14.26 -5.17 -4.41
C LYS A 211 14.75 -3.72 -4.45
N GLU A 212 14.10 -2.86 -5.24
CA GLU A 212 14.41 -1.42 -5.27
C GLU A 212 13.88 -0.71 -4.03
N SER A 213 12.82 -1.22 -3.38
CA SER A 213 12.37 -0.78 -2.05
C SER A 213 13.27 -1.22 -0.88
N GLN A 214 14.41 -1.86 -1.15
CA GLN A 214 15.34 -2.43 -0.16
C GLN A 214 16.80 -2.01 -0.43
N ARG A 215 17.02 -0.84 -1.04
CA ARG A 215 18.34 -0.24 -1.34
C ARG A 215 18.37 1.25 -1.07
#